data_AF-A0AAQ2ERK3-F1
#
_entry.id   AF-A0AAQ2ERK3-F1
#
_cell.length_a   1.000
_cell.length_b   1.000
_cell.length_c   1.000
_cell.angle_alpha   90.00
_cell.angle_beta   90.00
_cell.angle_gamma   90.00
#
_symmetry.space_group_name_H-M   'P 1'
#
loop_
_entity.id
_entity.type
_entity.pdbx_description
1 polymer ?
#
loop_
_entity_poly.entity_id
_entity_poly.type
_entity_poly.pdbx_seq_one_letter_code
_entity_poly.pdbx_strand_id
1 'polypeptide(L)'
;MAENLEQLLLATLNNKEFLHSESFEYKSLFLSSVTPDISNARFMPCIFIEDEHAKQFISRAISKRKLCDLYNGENYVLVGKSCIINCLKYGSSEWKKANTTIESIVELGENIAVSEMIQVPTVYPIDDGKYQILTGHRRFFALVFAYGFGHVAQFKVYARKPILSKVKQFQENASREDLPQYGKLQAFLAAMMEVDYLDQARLKIGEKRITVREKAKYLGISFGAFDNYNVLTRYPEVIRAYENGLSFSFVKVKKIVLKIENDYKVQHDKKVLNIGDRKAIGAKISDALEGKAATSIKKQNYIIKNISSSSLLKKLLFTDISELDLGVDWENINWEDRAQVTTLIAEVIEFLDNN
;
A
#
# COMPACT_ATOMS: atom_id res chain seq x y z
N MET A 1 17.45 -8.16 -13.84
CA MET A 1 16.33 -7.29 -14.27
C MET A 1 16.67 -5.81 -14.09
N ALA A 2 17.21 -5.39 -12.93
CA ALA A 2 17.61 -3.99 -12.67
C ALA A 2 18.75 -3.48 -13.57
N GLU A 3 19.82 -4.26 -13.76
CA GLU A 3 20.97 -3.86 -14.60
C GLU A 3 20.59 -3.64 -16.08
N ASN A 4 19.63 -4.42 -16.59
CA ASN A 4 19.16 -4.31 -17.96
C ASN A 4 18.32 -3.03 -18.18
N LEU A 5 17.46 -2.67 -17.21
CA LEU A 5 16.69 -1.42 -17.26
C LEU A 5 17.60 -0.20 -17.20
N GLU A 6 18.62 -0.21 -16.35
CA GLU A 6 19.56 0.90 -16.22
C GLU A 6 20.37 1.12 -17.52
N GLN A 7 20.87 0.05 -18.13
CA GLN A 7 21.55 0.12 -19.43
C GLN A 7 20.63 0.64 -20.54
N LEU A 8 19.38 0.16 -20.59
CA LEU A 8 18.38 0.61 -21.55
C LEU A 8 18.07 2.12 -21.37
N LEU A 9 17.95 2.59 -20.13
CA LEU A 9 17.72 3.99 -19.81
C LEU A 9 18.89 4.87 -20.24
N LEU A 10 20.13 4.44 -19.98
CA LEU A 10 21.33 5.14 -20.43
C LEU A 10 21.40 5.24 -21.95
N ALA A 11 21.13 4.14 -22.66
CA ALA A 11 21.10 4.13 -24.12
C ALA A 11 20.02 5.07 -24.68
N THR A 12 18.82 5.05 -24.10
CA THR A 12 17.69 5.89 -24.53
C THR A 12 17.98 7.37 -24.32
N LEU A 13 18.51 7.73 -23.15
CA LEU A 13 18.86 9.11 -22.81
C LEU A 13 20.00 9.65 -23.71
N ASN A 14 21.03 8.83 -23.98
CA ASN A 14 22.12 9.21 -24.89
C ASN A 14 21.63 9.47 -26.32
N ASN A 15 20.64 8.71 -26.78
CA ASN A 15 20.03 8.88 -28.10
C ASN A 15 19.03 10.04 -28.16
N LYS A 16 18.79 10.75 -27.05
CA LYS A 16 17.78 11.82 -26.91
C LYS A 16 16.38 11.40 -27.38
N GLU A 17 16.08 10.09 -27.34
CA GLU A 17 14.71 9.63 -27.57
C GLU A 17 13.83 10.17 -26.44
N PHE A 18 12.69 10.78 -26.80
CA PHE A 18 11.75 11.27 -25.80
C PHE A 18 11.13 10.09 -25.04
N LEU A 19 11.49 9.96 -23.76
CA LEU A 19 10.87 9.04 -22.80
C LEU A 19 9.35 9.21 -22.65
N HIS A 20 8.81 10.31 -23.19
CA HIS A 20 7.40 10.69 -23.12
C HIS A 20 6.64 10.54 -24.44
N SER A 21 7.31 10.23 -25.56
CA SER A 21 6.68 10.11 -26.88
C SER A 21 6.39 8.65 -27.25
N GLU A 22 5.83 7.90 -26.31
CA GLU A 22 5.37 6.54 -26.61
C GLU A 22 4.03 6.64 -27.36
N SER A 23 4.07 6.34 -28.65
CA SER A 23 2.86 6.26 -29.48
C SER A 23 2.05 5.02 -29.13
N PHE A 24 0.74 5.20 -29.07
CA PHE A 24 -0.22 4.11 -28.97
C PHE A 24 -1.35 4.33 -29.97
N GLU A 25 -2.00 3.25 -30.33
CA GLU A 25 -3.19 3.24 -31.18
C GLU A 25 -4.20 2.22 -30.66
N TYR A 26 -5.47 2.40 -31.01
CA TYR A 26 -6.51 1.43 -30.66
C TYR A 26 -6.63 0.40 -31.78
N LYS A 27 -6.41 -0.88 -31.46
CA LYS A 27 -6.54 -2.00 -32.42
C LYS A 27 -7.50 -3.06 -31.94
N SER A 28 -8.18 -3.70 -32.89
CA SER A 28 -8.91 -4.93 -32.66
C SER A 28 -7.96 -6.12 -32.76
N LEU A 29 -7.81 -6.87 -31.67
CA LEU A 29 -6.92 -8.04 -31.59
C LEU A 29 -7.73 -9.27 -31.15
N PHE A 30 -7.36 -10.44 -31.66
CA PHE A 30 -7.86 -11.70 -31.11
C PHE A 30 -7.39 -11.86 -29.66
N LEU A 31 -8.29 -12.24 -28.76
CA LEU A 31 -7.94 -12.52 -27.37
C LEU A 31 -6.88 -13.62 -27.25
N SER A 32 -6.88 -14.58 -28.19
CA SER A 32 -5.86 -15.62 -28.32
C SER A 32 -4.46 -15.14 -28.69
N SER A 33 -4.33 -13.93 -29.25
CA SER A 33 -3.03 -13.31 -29.52
C SER A 33 -2.44 -12.59 -28.30
N VAL A 34 -3.21 -12.47 -27.20
CA VAL A 34 -2.84 -11.68 -26.03
C VAL A 34 -2.49 -12.59 -24.85
N THR A 35 -1.37 -12.30 -24.21
CA THR A 35 -0.85 -13.07 -23.07
C THR A 35 -0.83 -12.22 -21.79
N PRO A 36 -1.31 -12.75 -20.65
CA PRO A 36 -1.16 -12.08 -19.38
C PRO A 36 0.31 -11.95 -18.94
N ASP A 37 0.64 -10.82 -18.30
CA ASP A 37 1.93 -10.67 -17.59
C ASP A 37 1.90 -11.43 -16.26
N ILE A 38 2.74 -12.47 -16.16
CA ILE A 38 2.89 -13.34 -14.98
C ILE A 38 3.44 -12.62 -13.75
N SER A 39 4.10 -11.47 -13.93
CA SER A 39 4.65 -10.68 -12.82
C SER A 39 3.59 -9.79 -12.14
N ASN A 40 2.36 -9.78 -12.65
CA ASN A 40 1.28 -8.98 -12.07
C ASN A 40 0.85 -9.54 -10.71
N ALA A 41 0.65 -8.66 -9.72
CA ALA A 41 0.24 -9.07 -8.37
C ALA A 41 -1.14 -9.76 -8.30
N ARG A 42 -1.98 -9.56 -9.31
CA ARG A 42 -3.29 -10.23 -9.47
C ARG A 42 -3.24 -11.35 -10.51
N PHE A 43 -2.06 -11.74 -10.97
CA PHE A 43 -1.92 -12.89 -11.87
C PHE A 43 -2.32 -14.16 -11.12
N MET A 44 -3.17 -14.95 -11.77
CA MET A 44 -3.48 -16.31 -11.37
C MET A 44 -2.96 -17.24 -12.47
N PRO A 45 -2.25 -18.34 -12.15
CA PRO A 45 -1.86 -19.33 -13.14
C PRO A 45 -3.11 -19.80 -13.89
N CYS A 46 -3.17 -19.58 -15.20
CA CYS A 46 -4.37 -19.81 -15.98
C CYS A 46 -4.11 -20.52 -17.30
N ILE A 47 -5.09 -21.29 -17.74
CA ILE A 47 -5.14 -21.91 -19.07
C ILE A 47 -6.43 -21.47 -19.73
N PHE A 48 -6.33 -20.92 -20.94
CA PHE A 48 -7.49 -20.56 -21.73
C PHE A 48 -8.04 -21.82 -22.41
N ILE A 49 -9.36 -22.01 -22.32
CA ILE A 49 -10.04 -23.15 -22.93
C ILE A 49 -10.83 -22.69 -24.15
N GLU A 50 -10.90 -23.58 -25.15
CA GLU A 50 -11.70 -23.41 -26.35
C GLU A 50 -13.19 -23.19 -26.02
N ASP A 51 -13.85 -22.36 -26.82
CA ASP A 51 -15.24 -21.95 -26.59
C ASP A 51 -16.21 -23.14 -26.61
N GLU A 52 -15.94 -24.17 -27.42
CA GLU A 52 -16.73 -25.40 -27.47
C GLU A 52 -16.61 -26.20 -26.17
N HIS A 53 -15.40 -26.31 -25.61
CA HIS A 53 -15.18 -26.98 -24.33
C HIS A 53 -15.81 -26.20 -23.16
N ALA A 54 -15.77 -24.87 -23.21
CA ALA A 54 -16.45 -24.01 -22.24
C ALA A 54 -17.98 -24.22 -22.28
N LYS A 55 -18.57 -24.26 -23.48
CA LYS A 55 -19.99 -24.53 -23.71
C LYS A 55 -20.39 -25.91 -23.18
N GLN A 56 -19.61 -26.95 -23.45
CA GLN A 56 -19.84 -28.30 -22.94
C GLN A 56 -19.80 -28.36 -21.42
N PHE A 57 -18.94 -27.56 -20.77
CA PHE A 57 -18.87 -27.52 -19.31
C PHE A 57 -20.12 -26.88 -18.71
N ILE A 58 -20.55 -25.75 -19.27
CA ILE A 58 -21.75 -25.03 -18.83
C ILE A 58 -23.02 -25.85 -19.04
N SER A 59 -23.13 -26.55 -20.17
CA SER A 59 -24.24 -27.46 -20.46
C SER A 59 -24.18 -28.80 -19.70
N ARG A 60 -23.17 -28.98 -18.84
CA ARG A 60 -22.90 -30.20 -18.06
C ARG A 60 -22.63 -31.45 -18.92
N ALA A 61 -22.25 -31.27 -20.18
CA ALA A 61 -21.81 -32.34 -21.08
C ALA A 61 -20.40 -32.86 -20.78
N ILE A 62 -19.54 -32.04 -20.16
CA ILE A 62 -18.20 -32.43 -19.68
C ILE A 62 -18.05 -32.06 -18.20
N SER A 63 -17.43 -32.96 -17.41
CA SER A 63 -17.14 -32.70 -16.00
C SER A 63 -15.87 -31.88 -15.82
N LYS A 64 -15.74 -31.21 -14.66
CA LYS A 64 -14.52 -30.49 -14.27
C LYS A 64 -13.28 -31.37 -14.38
N ARG A 65 -13.36 -32.63 -13.94
CA ARG A 65 -12.23 -33.58 -13.97
C ARG A 65 -11.78 -33.84 -15.40
N LYS A 66 -12.70 -34.19 -16.30
CA LYS A 66 -12.38 -34.47 -17.70
C LYS A 66 -11.82 -33.24 -18.41
N LEU A 67 -12.32 -32.05 -18.10
CA LEU A 67 -11.77 -30.80 -18.63
C LEU A 67 -10.36 -30.50 -18.07
N CYS A 68 -10.13 -30.75 -16.78
CA CYS A 68 -8.82 -30.63 -16.17
C CYS A 68 -7.80 -31.58 -16.82
N ASP A 69 -8.19 -32.83 -17.07
CA ASP A 69 -7.33 -33.83 -17.74
C ASP A 69 -7.01 -33.41 -19.19
N LEU A 70 -7.99 -32.87 -19.93
CA LEU A 70 -7.82 -32.43 -21.32
C LEU A 70 -6.79 -31.29 -21.48
N TYR A 71 -6.73 -30.39 -20.51
CA TYR A 71 -5.88 -29.19 -20.55
C TYR A 71 -4.67 -29.27 -19.63
N ASN A 72 -4.43 -30.40 -18.95
CA ASN A 72 -3.45 -30.51 -17.86
C ASN A 72 -3.63 -29.39 -16.81
N GLY A 73 -4.89 -29.11 -16.46
CA GLY A 73 -5.30 -27.96 -15.65
C GLY A 73 -5.00 -28.05 -14.14
N GLU A 74 -4.29 -29.09 -13.69
CA GLU A 74 -3.96 -29.24 -12.28
C GLU A 74 -3.07 -28.09 -11.82
N ASN A 75 -3.44 -27.41 -10.71
CA ASN A 75 -2.79 -26.20 -10.23
C ASN A 75 -2.94 -24.95 -11.13
N TYR A 76 -3.94 -24.94 -12.02
CA TYR A 76 -4.28 -23.77 -12.83
C TYR A 76 -5.74 -23.33 -12.63
N VAL A 77 -6.08 -22.18 -13.17
CA VAL A 77 -7.45 -21.70 -13.35
C VAL A 77 -7.79 -21.82 -14.83
N LEU A 78 -8.81 -22.61 -15.16
CA LEU A 78 -9.30 -22.70 -16.54
C LEU A 78 -10.21 -21.51 -16.81
N VAL A 79 -9.97 -20.78 -17.89
CA VAL A 79 -10.73 -19.57 -18.24
C VAL A 79 -11.31 -19.74 -19.64
N GLY A 80 -12.63 -19.64 -19.76
CA GLY A 80 -13.33 -19.71 -21.04
C GLY A 80 -14.61 -18.88 -21.04
N LYS A 81 -15.33 -18.94 -22.16
CA LYS A 81 -16.60 -18.24 -22.30
C LYS A 81 -17.59 -18.69 -21.23
N SER A 82 -18.08 -17.73 -20.44
CA SER A 82 -19.06 -17.91 -19.37
C SER A 82 -18.67 -18.92 -18.28
N CYS A 83 -17.39 -19.30 -18.18
CA CYS A 83 -16.91 -20.16 -17.11
C CYS A 83 -15.46 -19.88 -16.72
N ILE A 84 -15.21 -19.81 -15.42
CA ILE A 84 -13.86 -19.74 -14.84
C ILE A 84 -13.78 -20.79 -13.73
N ILE A 85 -12.87 -21.75 -13.88
CA ILE A 85 -12.84 -22.96 -13.06
C ILE A 85 -11.51 -23.00 -12.31
N ASN A 86 -11.58 -22.83 -10.99
CA ASN A 86 -10.41 -22.91 -10.13
C ASN A 86 -10.00 -24.38 -9.89
N CYS A 87 -8.89 -24.82 -10.47
CA CYS A 87 -8.31 -26.15 -10.31
C CYS A 87 -7.06 -26.16 -9.40
N LEU A 88 -6.84 -25.09 -8.64
CA LEU A 88 -5.83 -25.06 -7.58
C LEU A 88 -6.24 -25.97 -6.41
N LYS A 89 -5.25 -26.37 -5.60
CA LYS A 89 -5.47 -27.16 -4.39
C LYS A 89 -6.46 -26.46 -3.46
N TYR A 90 -7.60 -27.10 -3.20
CA TYR A 90 -8.67 -26.55 -2.36
C TYR A 90 -8.15 -26.14 -0.99
N GLY A 91 -8.59 -24.96 -0.52
CA GLY A 91 -8.22 -24.42 0.80
C GLY A 91 -6.83 -23.78 0.90
N SER A 92 -5.98 -23.90 -0.13
CA SER A 92 -4.68 -23.21 -0.19
C SER A 92 -4.83 -21.68 -0.22
N SER A 93 -3.75 -20.97 0.13
CA SER A 93 -3.71 -19.49 0.08
C SER A 93 -3.97 -19.00 -1.34
N GLU A 94 -3.37 -19.67 -2.31
CA GLU A 94 -3.48 -19.42 -3.74
C GLU A 94 -4.91 -19.64 -4.21
N TRP A 95 -5.57 -20.72 -3.77
CA TRP A 95 -6.96 -21.01 -4.12
C TRP A 95 -7.91 -19.92 -3.61
N LYS A 96 -7.72 -19.45 -2.37
CA LYS A 96 -8.54 -18.37 -1.78
C LYS A 96 -8.34 -17.06 -2.54
N LYS A 97 -7.08 -16.68 -2.80
CA LYS A 97 -6.73 -15.48 -3.59
C LYS A 97 -7.31 -15.52 -5.01
N ALA A 98 -7.23 -16.69 -5.65
CA ALA A 98 -7.79 -16.91 -6.98
C ALA A 98 -9.31 -16.72 -6.97
N ASN A 99 -10.05 -17.29 -6.02
CA ASN A 99 -11.50 -17.13 -5.97
C ASN A 99 -11.96 -15.67 -5.83
N THR A 100 -11.35 -14.90 -4.94
CA THR A 100 -11.66 -13.47 -4.82
C THR A 100 -11.40 -12.73 -6.14
N THR A 101 -10.35 -13.13 -6.87
CA THR A 101 -10.04 -12.56 -8.18
C THR A 101 -11.07 -13.00 -9.24
N ILE A 102 -11.48 -14.27 -9.22
CA ILE A 102 -12.47 -14.85 -10.14
C ILE A 102 -13.83 -14.18 -9.98
N GLU A 103 -14.33 -14.04 -8.75
CA GLU A 103 -15.60 -13.34 -8.47
C GLU A 103 -15.60 -11.93 -9.06
N SER A 104 -14.50 -11.20 -8.83
CA SER A 104 -14.30 -9.87 -9.37
C SER A 104 -14.24 -9.85 -10.91
N ILE A 105 -13.69 -10.88 -11.55
CA ILE A 105 -13.66 -11.00 -13.01
C ILE A 105 -15.06 -11.32 -13.56
N VAL A 106 -15.79 -12.25 -12.95
CA VAL A 106 -17.12 -12.66 -13.37
C VAL A 106 -18.08 -11.49 -13.31
N GLU A 107 -18.11 -10.75 -12.20
CA GLU A 107 -18.94 -9.54 -12.04
C GLU A 107 -18.66 -8.53 -13.17
N LEU A 108 -17.38 -8.28 -13.48
CA LEU A 108 -17.02 -7.37 -14.56
C LEU A 108 -17.42 -7.93 -15.94
N GLY A 109 -17.26 -9.23 -16.15
CA GLY A 109 -17.59 -9.91 -17.40
C GLY A 109 -19.10 -9.91 -17.69
N GLU A 110 -19.93 -10.11 -16.67
CA GLU A 110 -21.39 -9.98 -16.78
C GLU A 110 -21.79 -8.55 -17.17
N ASN A 111 -21.15 -7.54 -16.59
CA ASN A 111 -21.37 -6.14 -16.98
C ASN A 111 -20.95 -5.86 -18.43
N ILE A 112 -19.82 -6.39 -18.88
CA ILE A 112 -19.34 -6.24 -20.27
C ILE A 112 -20.26 -6.98 -21.26
N ALA A 113 -20.88 -8.09 -20.86
CA ALA A 113 -21.80 -8.82 -21.73
C ALA A 113 -23.06 -7.99 -22.10
N VAL A 114 -23.44 -7.03 -21.25
CA VAL A 114 -24.63 -6.18 -21.44
C VAL A 114 -24.31 -4.73 -21.79
N SER A 115 -23.08 -4.27 -21.58
CA SER A 115 -22.66 -2.89 -21.80
C SER A 115 -21.28 -2.81 -22.43
N GLU A 116 -21.04 -1.78 -23.24
CA GLU A 116 -19.74 -1.60 -23.88
C GLU A 116 -18.63 -1.34 -22.87
N MET A 117 -17.44 -1.92 -23.11
CA MET A 117 -16.28 -1.68 -22.28
C MET A 117 -15.77 -0.24 -22.46
N ILE A 118 -15.96 0.59 -21.45
CA ILE A 118 -15.49 1.98 -21.45
C ILE A 118 -13.96 2.08 -21.52
N GLN A 119 -13.24 1.19 -20.83
CA GLN A 119 -11.78 1.22 -20.77
C GLN A 119 -11.19 -0.09 -21.26
N VAL A 120 -10.61 -0.11 -22.45
CA VAL A 120 -9.98 -1.30 -23.05
C VAL A 120 -8.63 -1.67 -22.42
N PRO A 121 -8.23 -2.96 -22.35
CA PRO A 121 -6.93 -3.35 -21.84
C PRO A 121 -5.79 -2.75 -22.66
N THR A 122 -4.66 -2.53 -22.01
CA THR A 122 -3.47 -1.94 -22.65
C THR A 122 -2.42 -3.01 -22.85
N VAL A 123 -1.88 -3.13 -24.06
CA VAL A 123 -0.91 -4.16 -24.46
C VAL A 123 0.29 -3.56 -25.20
N TYR A 124 1.35 -4.35 -25.36
CA TYR A 124 2.46 -4.08 -26.27
C TYR A 124 2.80 -5.35 -27.06
N PRO A 125 3.36 -5.22 -28.28
CA PRO A 125 3.75 -6.36 -29.09
C PRO A 125 4.92 -7.11 -28.44
N ILE A 126 4.86 -8.44 -28.55
CA ILE A 126 5.96 -9.37 -28.30
C ILE A 126 6.20 -10.16 -29.61
N ASP A 127 7.08 -11.14 -29.58
CA ASP A 127 7.42 -11.92 -30.77
C ASP A 127 6.21 -12.69 -31.36
N ASP A 128 6.32 -13.04 -32.64
CA ASP A 128 5.34 -13.85 -33.40
C ASP A 128 3.92 -13.27 -33.49
N GLY A 129 3.81 -11.94 -33.58
CA GLY A 129 2.50 -11.27 -33.71
C GLY A 129 1.61 -11.39 -32.47
N LYS A 130 2.19 -11.80 -31.34
CA LYS A 130 1.52 -11.84 -30.05
C LYS A 130 1.70 -10.53 -29.30
N TYR A 131 0.89 -10.37 -28.26
CA TYR A 131 0.88 -9.19 -27.41
C TYR A 131 0.93 -9.61 -25.96
N GLN A 132 1.51 -8.76 -25.12
CA GLN A 132 1.48 -8.94 -23.67
C GLN A 132 0.73 -7.79 -23.01
N ILE A 133 -0.08 -8.12 -22.00
CA ILE A 133 -0.84 -7.16 -21.22
C ILE A 133 0.11 -6.30 -20.39
N LEU A 134 0.08 -4.99 -20.63
CA LEU A 134 0.70 -4.01 -19.76
C LEU A 134 -0.23 -3.69 -18.58
N THR A 135 -1.50 -3.38 -18.85
CA THR A 135 -2.50 -3.05 -17.84
C THR A 135 -3.86 -3.63 -18.21
N GLY A 136 -4.73 -3.82 -17.22
CA GLY A 136 -6.10 -4.28 -17.45
C GLY A 136 -6.27 -5.79 -17.46
N HIS A 137 -5.43 -6.55 -16.74
CA HIS A 137 -5.56 -8.00 -16.59
C HIS A 137 -6.99 -8.45 -16.24
N ARG A 138 -7.62 -7.84 -15.23
CA ARG A 138 -9.02 -8.13 -14.85
C ARG A 138 -9.98 -7.95 -16.03
N ARG A 139 -9.81 -6.87 -16.80
CA ARG A 139 -10.64 -6.55 -17.99
C ARG A 139 -10.41 -7.56 -19.12
N PHE A 140 -9.17 -7.97 -19.33
CA PHE A 140 -8.86 -9.03 -20.30
C PHE A 140 -9.52 -10.36 -19.94
N PHE A 141 -9.38 -10.83 -18.70
CA PHE A 141 -10.05 -12.06 -18.27
C PHE A 141 -11.58 -11.93 -18.36
N ALA A 142 -12.13 -10.75 -18.08
CA ALA A 142 -13.56 -10.48 -18.20
C ALA A 142 -14.03 -10.48 -19.67
N LEU A 143 -13.21 -10.03 -20.64
CA LEU A 143 -13.48 -10.17 -22.07
C LEU A 143 -13.51 -11.64 -22.50
N VAL A 144 -12.55 -12.45 -22.03
CA VAL A 144 -12.54 -13.90 -22.32
C VAL A 144 -13.79 -14.57 -21.73
N PHE A 145 -14.17 -14.21 -20.51
CA PHE A 145 -15.41 -14.70 -19.90
C PHE A 145 -16.65 -14.27 -20.68
N ALA A 146 -16.76 -13.00 -21.08
CA ALA A 146 -17.94 -12.50 -21.77
C ALA A 146 -18.10 -13.07 -23.18
N TYR A 147 -17.00 -13.12 -23.95
CA TYR A 147 -17.08 -13.35 -25.39
C TYR A 147 -16.43 -14.65 -25.88
N GLY A 148 -15.51 -15.22 -25.10
CA GLY A 148 -14.74 -16.42 -25.46
C GLY A 148 -13.33 -16.10 -25.96
N PHE A 149 -12.42 -17.07 -25.88
CA PHE A 149 -10.98 -16.85 -26.14
C PHE A 149 -10.67 -16.63 -27.62
N GLY A 150 -11.52 -17.12 -28.52
CA GLY A 150 -11.42 -16.89 -29.96
C GLY A 150 -11.94 -15.53 -30.42
N HIS A 151 -12.50 -14.70 -29.53
CA HIS A 151 -13.13 -13.45 -29.90
C HIS A 151 -12.13 -12.33 -30.21
N VAL A 152 -12.55 -11.32 -30.97
CA VAL A 152 -11.80 -10.09 -31.24
C VAL A 152 -12.26 -8.97 -30.30
N ALA A 153 -11.35 -8.32 -29.60
CA ALA A 153 -11.66 -7.18 -28.75
C ALA A 153 -10.77 -5.98 -29.07
N GLN A 154 -11.23 -4.78 -28.70
CA GLN A 154 -10.42 -3.57 -28.85
C GLN A 154 -9.40 -3.48 -27.71
N PHE A 155 -8.19 -3.04 -28.04
CA PHE A 155 -7.06 -2.85 -27.12
C PHE A 155 -6.39 -1.51 -27.40
N LYS A 156 -5.82 -0.91 -26.36
CA LYS A 156 -4.82 0.16 -26.51
C LYS A 156 -3.45 -0.49 -26.71
N VAL A 157 -2.87 -0.34 -27.89
CA VAL A 157 -1.62 -1.00 -28.28
C VAL A 157 -0.50 0.03 -28.34
N TYR A 158 0.50 -0.12 -27.47
CA TYR A 158 1.75 0.62 -27.62
C TYR A 158 2.57 0.05 -28.79
N ALA A 159 3.28 0.91 -29.51
CA ALA A 159 4.14 0.48 -30.62
C ALA A 159 5.29 -0.46 -30.18
N ARG A 160 5.77 -0.29 -28.95
CA ARG A 160 6.78 -1.13 -28.30
C ARG A 160 6.52 -1.18 -26.79
N LYS A 161 7.15 -2.11 -26.08
CA LYS A 161 7.09 -2.15 -24.61
C LYS A 161 7.54 -0.80 -24.03
N PRO A 162 6.72 -0.14 -23.19
CA PRO A 162 7.13 1.07 -22.51
C PRO A 162 8.39 0.87 -21.67
N ILE A 163 9.30 1.85 -21.71
CA ILE A 163 10.56 1.79 -20.96
C ILE A 163 10.26 1.84 -19.46
N LEU A 164 9.39 2.78 -19.05
CA LEU A 164 8.93 2.94 -17.67
C LEU A 164 7.58 2.22 -17.48
N SER A 165 7.61 0.90 -17.63
CA SER A 165 6.43 0.05 -17.65
C SER A 165 5.61 0.13 -16.34
N LYS A 166 6.27 0.17 -15.17
CA LYS A 166 5.60 0.29 -13.86
C LYS A 166 5.04 1.69 -13.65
N VAL A 167 5.72 2.74 -14.14
CA VAL A 167 5.16 4.09 -14.15
C VAL A 167 3.87 4.15 -14.97
N LYS A 168 3.84 3.56 -16.18
CA LYS A 168 2.61 3.49 -16.98
C LYS A 168 1.51 2.66 -16.32
N GLN A 169 1.86 1.51 -15.74
CA GLN A 169 0.93 0.71 -14.95
C GLN A 169 0.35 1.50 -13.78
N PHE A 170 1.17 2.30 -13.09
CA PHE A 170 0.72 3.14 -11.99
C PHE A 170 -0.19 4.26 -12.48
N GLN A 171 0.20 5.02 -13.52
CA GLN A 171 -0.61 6.10 -14.10
C GLN A 171 -2.02 5.63 -14.48
N GLU A 172 -2.14 4.47 -15.12
CA GLU A 172 -3.43 3.94 -15.57
C GLU A 172 -4.30 3.38 -14.42
N ASN A 173 -3.70 3.07 -13.26
CA ASN A 173 -4.41 2.54 -12.09
C ASN A 173 -4.54 3.54 -10.92
N ALA A 174 -3.82 4.68 -10.95
CA ALA A 174 -3.71 5.58 -9.81
C ALA A 174 -5.03 6.25 -9.42
N SER A 175 -5.92 6.46 -10.40
CA SER A 175 -7.26 7.03 -10.19
C SER A 175 -8.32 5.99 -9.78
N ARG A 176 -7.97 4.70 -9.75
CA ARG A 176 -8.95 3.63 -9.50
C ARG A 176 -9.29 3.53 -8.02
N GLU A 177 -10.57 3.63 -7.71
CA GLU A 177 -11.08 3.44 -6.34
C GLU A 177 -10.97 1.97 -5.90
N ASP A 178 -11.14 1.02 -6.83
CA ASP A 178 -11.21 -0.43 -6.59
C ASP A 178 -9.86 -1.14 -6.33
N LEU A 179 -8.73 -0.42 -6.37
CA LEU A 179 -7.43 -0.99 -6.03
C LEU A 179 -7.25 -1.00 -4.49
N PRO A 180 -7.03 -2.17 -3.84
CA PRO A 180 -6.76 -2.26 -2.41
C PRO A 180 -5.58 -1.38 -1.99
N GLN A 181 -5.62 -0.89 -0.76
CA GLN A 181 -4.61 0.01 -0.21
C GLN A 181 -3.19 -0.57 -0.27
N TYR A 182 -3.00 -1.83 0.11
CA TYR A 182 -1.71 -2.52 -0.05
C TYR A 182 -1.23 -2.50 -1.51
N GLY A 183 -2.11 -2.85 -2.45
CA GLY A 183 -1.81 -2.84 -3.89
C GLY A 183 -1.44 -1.44 -4.41
N LYS A 184 -2.10 -0.39 -3.90
CA LYS A 184 -1.77 1.02 -4.22
C LYS A 184 -0.35 1.37 -3.77
N LEU A 185 0.05 0.99 -2.56
CA LEU A 185 1.40 1.26 -2.04
C LEU A 185 2.49 0.48 -2.81
N GLN A 186 2.25 -0.79 -3.11
CA GLN A 186 3.18 -1.62 -3.90
C GLN A 186 3.36 -1.07 -5.32
N ALA A 187 2.27 -0.68 -5.98
CA ALA A 187 2.32 -0.08 -7.31
C ALA A 187 3.09 1.24 -7.31
N PHE A 188 2.90 2.08 -6.27
CA PHE A 188 3.66 3.31 -6.11
C PHE A 188 5.16 3.05 -5.93
N LEU A 189 5.54 2.08 -5.07
CA LEU A 189 6.95 1.72 -4.88
C LEU A 189 7.61 1.23 -6.16
N ALA A 190 6.96 0.32 -6.88
CA ALA A 190 7.48 -0.20 -8.15
C ALA A 190 7.69 0.91 -9.19
N ALA A 191 6.73 1.83 -9.30
CA ALA A 191 6.84 2.98 -10.20
C ALA A 191 7.91 3.99 -9.74
N MET A 192 8.03 4.25 -8.45
CA MET A 192 9.07 5.10 -7.88
C MET A 192 10.47 4.55 -8.12
N MET A 193 10.66 3.24 -8.02
CA MET A 193 11.93 2.60 -8.35
C MET A 193 12.35 2.88 -9.80
N GLU A 194 11.44 2.77 -10.76
CA GLU A 194 11.73 3.14 -12.16
C GLU A 194 12.10 4.62 -12.31
N VAL A 195 11.40 5.52 -11.60
CA VAL A 195 11.72 6.96 -11.59
C VAL A 195 13.10 7.22 -10.97
N ASP A 196 13.48 6.50 -9.92
CA ASP A 196 14.78 6.62 -9.27
C ASP A 196 15.91 6.07 -10.15
N TYR A 197 15.69 4.97 -10.89
CA TYR A 197 16.63 4.50 -11.91
C TYR A 197 16.80 5.53 -13.04
N LEU A 198 15.71 6.17 -13.47
CA LEU A 198 15.79 7.27 -14.43
C LEU A 198 16.61 8.44 -13.88
N ASP A 199 16.38 8.85 -12.63
CA ASP A 199 17.13 9.92 -11.97
C ASP A 199 18.64 9.60 -11.92
N GLN A 200 19.00 8.36 -11.58
CA GLN A 200 20.39 7.89 -11.57
C GLN A 200 21.01 7.89 -12.98
N ALA A 201 20.29 7.40 -13.99
CA ALA A 201 20.76 7.40 -15.37
C ALA A 201 21.00 8.83 -15.90
N ARG A 202 20.11 9.76 -15.58
CA ARG A 202 20.27 11.20 -15.90
C ARG A 202 21.52 11.79 -15.27
N LEU A 203 21.79 11.48 -14.00
CA LEU A 203 23.01 11.95 -13.33
C LEU A 203 24.29 11.43 -13.99
N LYS A 204 24.28 10.17 -14.45
CA LYS A 204 25.45 9.56 -15.13
C LYS A 204 25.79 10.23 -16.46
N ILE A 205 24.80 10.80 -17.15
CA ILE A 205 25.00 11.55 -18.40
C ILE A 205 25.16 13.07 -18.19
N GLY A 206 25.29 13.53 -16.94
CA GLY A 206 25.51 14.93 -16.59
C GLY A 206 24.24 15.80 -16.54
N GLU A 207 23.05 15.21 -16.57
CA GLU A 207 21.79 15.93 -16.40
C GLU A 207 21.46 16.21 -14.92
N LYS A 208 20.53 17.14 -14.69
CA LYS A 208 20.08 17.53 -13.35
C LYS A 208 19.19 16.45 -12.71
N ARG A 209 19.22 16.38 -11.37
CA ARG A 209 18.31 15.54 -10.58
C ARG A 209 16.84 15.87 -10.85
N ILE A 210 16.03 14.82 -10.86
CA ILE A 210 14.57 14.92 -10.94
C ILE A 210 14.05 15.45 -9.59
N THR A 211 13.43 16.63 -9.63
CA THR A 211 12.81 17.26 -8.47
C THR A 211 11.58 16.47 -8.00
N VAL A 212 11.18 16.66 -6.75
CA VAL A 212 9.98 16.00 -6.18
C VAL A 212 8.72 16.30 -7.01
N ARG A 213 8.59 17.53 -7.52
CA ARG A 213 7.47 17.94 -8.37
C ARG A 213 7.49 17.21 -9.71
N GLU A 214 8.67 17.01 -10.30
CA GLU A 214 8.80 16.23 -11.53
C GLU A 214 8.48 14.75 -11.28
N LYS A 215 8.92 14.16 -10.15
CA LYS A 215 8.56 12.77 -9.80
C LYS A 215 7.03 12.58 -9.74
N ALA A 216 6.31 13.52 -9.11
CA ALA A 216 4.84 13.49 -9.10
C ALA A 216 4.24 13.57 -10.51
N LYS A 217 4.80 14.42 -11.39
CA LYS A 217 4.39 14.55 -12.80
C LYS A 217 4.65 13.25 -13.58
N TYR A 218 5.82 12.62 -13.41
CA TYR A 218 6.14 11.32 -14.00
C TYR A 218 5.13 10.26 -13.57
N LEU A 219 4.68 10.26 -12.31
CA LEU A 219 3.69 9.30 -11.82
C LEU A 219 2.23 9.64 -12.22
N GLY A 220 1.98 10.81 -12.82
CA GLY A 220 0.64 11.23 -13.24
C GLY A 220 -0.32 11.48 -12.08
N ILE A 221 0.18 11.87 -10.91
CA ILE A 221 -0.64 12.12 -9.70
C ILE A 221 -0.48 13.54 -9.18
N SER A 222 -1.46 14.02 -8.41
CA SER A 222 -1.36 15.31 -7.73
C SER A 222 -0.23 15.33 -6.70
N PHE A 223 0.31 16.51 -6.42
CA PHE A 223 1.38 16.66 -5.43
C PHE A 223 0.95 16.20 -4.02
N GLY A 224 -0.32 16.44 -3.64
CA GLY A 224 -0.88 15.96 -2.38
C GLY A 224 -0.99 14.43 -2.31
N ALA A 225 -1.37 13.78 -3.42
CA ALA A 225 -1.39 12.32 -3.49
C ALA A 225 0.04 11.74 -3.41
N PHE A 226 0.99 12.36 -4.12
CA PHE A 226 2.40 11.99 -4.05
C PHE A 226 2.93 12.06 -2.62
N ASP A 227 2.67 13.17 -1.90
CA ASP A 227 3.12 13.32 -0.51
C ASP A 227 2.50 12.25 0.41
N ASN A 228 1.23 11.90 0.22
CA ASN A 228 0.60 10.80 0.97
C ASN A 228 1.34 9.48 0.76
N TYR A 229 1.52 9.07 -0.50
CA TYR A 229 2.24 7.84 -0.83
C TYR A 229 3.67 7.86 -0.29
N ASN A 230 4.39 8.95 -0.54
CA ASN A 230 5.77 9.13 -0.12
C ASN A 230 5.96 9.12 1.40
N VAL A 231 4.95 9.47 2.20
CA VAL A 231 4.99 9.29 3.66
C VAL A 231 4.72 7.84 4.04
N LEU A 232 3.67 7.24 3.46
CA LEU A 232 3.22 5.89 3.80
C LEU A 232 4.21 4.80 3.42
N THR A 233 5.06 5.04 2.41
CA THR A 233 6.06 4.06 1.96
C THR A 233 7.44 4.26 2.57
N ARG A 234 7.63 5.18 3.53
CA ARG A 234 8.93 5.38 4.23
C ARG A 234 9.31 4.20 5.12
N TYR A 235 8.31 3.55 5.70
CA TYR A 235 8.46 2.52 6.71
C TYR A 235 7.81 1.23 6.21
N PRO A 236 8.57 0.13 6.03
CA PRO A 236 8.04 -1.16 5.57
C PRO A 236 6.91 -1.72 6.46
N GLU A 237 6.86 -1.32 7.72
CA GLU A 237 5.83 -1.73 8.69
C GLU A 237 4.43 -1.27 8.27
N VAL A 238 4.30 -0.09 7.66
CA VAL A 238 3.01 0.41 7.14
C VAL A 238 2.49 -0.49 6.01
N ILE A 239 3.39 -0.89 5.12
CA ILE A 239 3.06 -1.75 3.97
C ILE A 239 2.64 -3.13 4.47
N ARG A 240 3.40 -3.71 5.42
CA ARG A 240 3.07 -4.99 6.06
C ARG A 240 1.74 -4.95 6.81
N ALA A 241 1.43 -3.83 7.48
CA ALA A 241 0.13 -3.68 8.14
C ALA A 241 -1.03 -3.75 7.14
N TYR A 242 -0.92 -3.08 5.98
CA TYR A 242 -1.92 -3.17 4.92
C TYR A 242 -1.97 -4.55 4.24
N GLU A 243 -0.83 -5.21 4.09
CA GLU A 243 -0.77 -6.60 3.62
C GLU A 243 -1.55 -7.54 4.54
N ASN A 244 -1.45 -7.32 5.85
CA ASN A 244 -2.13 -8.08 6.90
C ASN A 244 -3.61 -7.66 7.11
N GLY A 245 -4.16 -6.79 6.25
CA GLY A 245 -5.58 -6.44 6.27
C GLY A 245 -5.95 -5.21 7.10
N LEU A 246 -5.01 -4.30 7.39
CA LEU A 246 -5.35 -3.01 8.00
C LEU A 246 -6.40 -2.26 7.17
N SER A 247 -7.49 -1.85 7.81
CA SER A 247 -8.63 -1.18 7.15
C SER A 247 -8.62 0.35 7.26
N PHE A 248 -7.61 0.93 7.94
CA PHE A 248 -7.54 2.37 8.15
C PHE A 248 -7.30 3.13 6.84
N SER A 249 -7.89 4.33 6.70
CA SER A 249 -7.63 5.19 5.55
C SER A 249 -6.17 5.67 5.52
N PHE A 250 -5.63 5.89 4.32
CA PHE A 250 -4.29 6.47 4.11
C PHE A 250 -4.07 7.77 4.89
N VAL A 251 -5.10 8.63 4.97
CA VAL A 251 -5.02 9.88 5.74
C VAL A 251 -4.83 9.61 7.23
N LYS A 252 -5.55 8.63 7.79
CA LYS A 252 -5.43 8.27 9.21
C LYS A 252 -4.04 7.71 9.50
N VAL A 253 -3.55 6.79 8.67
CA VAL A 253 -2.21 6.18 8.86
C VAL A 253 -1.11 7.21 8.67
N LYS A 254 -1.21 8.11 7.69
CA LYS A 254 -0.27 9.22 7.50
C LYS A 254 -0.14 10.07 8.76
N LYS A 255 -1.26 10.42 9.40
CA LYS A 255 -1.25 11.19 10.66
C LYS A 255 -0.52 10.45 11.78
N ILE A 256 -0.72 9.12 11.89
CA ILE A 256 -0.03 8.28 12.89
C ILE A 256 1.49 8.29 12.62
N VAL A 257 1.91 8.03 11.38
CA VAL A 257 3.32 8.03 10.98
C VAL A 257 4.00 9.36 11.29
N LEU A 258 3.39 10.48 10.86
CA LEU A 258 3.94 11.81 11.09
C LEU A 258 4.00 12.18 12.57
N LYS A 259 2.99 11.80 13.36
CA LYS A 259 2.99 12.02 14.80
C LYS A 259 4.15 11.27 15.47
N ILE A 260 4.28 9.97 15.22
CA ILE A 260 5.35 9.15 15.83
C ILE A 260 6.73 9.64 15.39
N GLU A 261 6.89 10.00 14.11
CA GLU A 261 8.15 10.54 13.60
C GLU A 261 8.51 11.87 14.28
N ASN A 262 7.54 12.77 14.46
CA ASN A 262 7.75 14.04 15.13
C ASN A 262 8.04 13.87 16.62
N ASP A 263 7.28 13.03 17.32
CA ASP A 263 7.50 12.74 18.74
C ASP A 263 8.90 12.14 18.97
N TYR A 264 9.37 11.27 18.07
CA TYR A 264 10.73 10.72 18.12
C TYR A 264 11.79 11.82 17.90
N LYS A 265 11.60 12.69 16.91
CA LYS A 265 12.52 13.81 16.62
C LYS A 265 12.66 14.75 17.81
N VAL A 266 11.54 15.08 18.47
CA VAL A 266 11.51 15.94 19.66
C VAL A 266 12.17 15.23 20.85
N GLN A 267 11.83 13.96 21.09
CA GLN A 267 12.37 13.20 22.23
C GLN A 267 13.90 13.02 22.17
N HIS A 268 14.45 12.89 20.97
CA HIS A 268 15.88 12.64 20.77
C HIS A 268 16.65 13.88 20.26
N ASP A 269 16.01 15.04 20.18
CA ASP A 269 16.54 16.29 19.62
C ASP A 269 17.26 16.10 18.26
N LYS A 270 16.59 15.41 17.33
CA LYS A 270 17.13 15.10 15.99
C LYS A 270 16.36 15.77 14.88
N LYS A 271 17.09 16.46 13.98
CA LYS A 271 16.52 16.98 12.72
C LYS A 271 16.56 15.95 11.59
N VAL A 272 17.58 15.09 11.56
CA VAL A 272 17.78 14.07 10.53
C VAL A 272 17.77 12.69 11.16
N LEU A 273 17.04 11.75 10.54
CA LEU A 273 16.88 10.39 11.03
C LEU A 273 17.82 9.44 10.29
N ASN A 274 18.62 8.68 11.04
CA ASN A 274 19.46 7.62 10.48
C ASN A 274 18.69 6.28 10.35
N ILE A 275 19.37 5.23 9.91
CA ILE A 275 18.76 3.90 9.71
C ILE A 275 18.26 3.30 11.03
N GLY A 276 19.03 3.45 12.12
CA GLY A 276 18.64 2.98 13.46
C GLY A 276 17.40 3.70 13.98
N ASP A 277 17.34 5.02 13.82
CA ASP A 277 16.19 5.84 14.18
C ASP A 277 14.94 5.38 13.41
N ARG A 278 15.07 5.16 12.10
CA ARG A 278 13.97 4.68 11.27
C ARG A 278 13.46 3.30 11.69
N LYS A 279 14.36 2.40 12.10
CA LYS A 279 13.98 1.08 12.62
C LYS A 279 13.20 1.20 13.94
N ALA A 280 13.64 2.07 14.84
CA ALA A 280 12.95 2.33 16.11
C ALA A 280 11.57 2.96 15.89
N ILE A 281 11.47 3.92 14.96
CA ILE A 281 10.19 4.53 14.57
C ILE A 281 9.27 3.49 13.91
N GLY A 282 9.80 2.66 13.01
CA GLY A 282 9.06 1.57 12.37
C GLY A 282 8.42 0.64 13.40
N ALA A 283 9.16 0.23 14.43
CA ALA A 283 8.63 -0.59 15.52
C ALA A 283 7.45 0.11 16.24
N LYS A 284 7.62 1.39 16.64
CA LYS A 284 6.55 2.19 17.26
C LYS A 284 5.31 2.32 16.36
N ILE A 285 5.51 2.44 15.04
CA ILE A 285 4.41 2.47 14.06
C ILE A 285 3.69 1.11 14.03
N SER A 286 4.42 0.00 13.98
CA SER A 286 3.83 -1.35 13.99
C SER A 286 2.94 -1.54 15.22
N ASP A 287 3.45 -1.20 16.41
CA ASP A 287 2.71 -1.31 17.66
C ASP A 287 1.41 -0.47 17.63
N ALA A 288 1.52 0.78 17.17
CA ALA A 288 0.38 1.69 17.07
C ALA A 288 -0.70 1.22 16.06
N LEU A 289 -0.30 0.55 14.98
CA LEU A 289 -1.21 0.06 13.94
C LEU A 289 -1.84 -1.30 14.30
N GLU A 290 -1.12 -2.15 15.02
CA GLU A 290 -1.60 -3.45 15.52
C GLU A 290 -2.55 -3.31 16.73
N GLY A 291 -2.77 -2.09 17.24
CA GLY A 291 -3.59 -1.87 18.43
C GLY A 291 -2.95 -2.43 19.70
N LYS A 292 -1.67 -2.80 19.65
CA LYS A 292 -0.84 -2.93 20.85
C LYS A 292 -0.63 -1.51 21.33
N ALA A 293 -1.58 -1.04 22.14
CA ALA A 293 -1.47 0.23 22.82
C ALA A 293 -0.04 0.27 23.36
N ALA A 294 0.76 1.23 22.86
CA ALA A 294 1.97 1.61 23.53
C ALA A 294 1.60 1.65 25.00
N THR A 295 2.34 0.94 25.85
CA THR A 295 2.36 1.17 27.27
C THR A 295 2.65 2.65 27.40
N SER A 296 1.58 3.46 27.39
CA SER A 296 1.69 4.85 27.67
C SER A 296 2.22 4.80 29.08
N ILE A 297 3.42 5.33 29.25
CA ILE A 297 3.85 5.72 30.57
C ILE A 297 2.77 6.72 30.97
N LYS A 298 1.74 6.24 31.66
CA LYS A 298 0.67 7.08 32.18
C LYS A 298 1.42 8.15 32.94
N LYS A 299 1.33 9.41 32.51
CA LYS A 299 1.81 10.52 33.33
C LYS A 299 1.16 10.33 34.69
N GLN A 300 1.97 9.96 35.67
CA GLN A 300 1.50 9.67 37.00
C GLN A 300 1.31 11.02 37.68
N ASN A 301 0.05 11.48 37.77
CA ASN A 301 -0.26 12.73 38.45
C ASN A 301 -0.10 12.56 39.97
N TYR A 302 0.48 13.55 40.66
CA TYR A 302 0.40 13.61 42.12
C TYR A 302 -1.07 13.73 42.55
N ILE A 303 -1.43 13.07 43.66
CA ILE A 303 -2.79 13.09 44.19
C ILE A 303 -2.78 14.05 45.38
N ILE A 304 -3.56 15.12 45.31
CA ILE A 304 -3.77 16.04 46.44
C ILE A 304 -5.13 15.68 47.06
N LYS A 305 -5.20 15.55 48.39
CA LYS A 305 -6.47 15.33 49.11
C LYS A 305 -7.43 16.51 48.85
N ASN A 306 -8.74 16.24 48.92
CA ASN A 306 -9.76 17.25 48.67
C ASN A 306 -9.71 18.35 49.76
N ILE A 307 -9.59 19.61 49.35
CA ILE A 307 -9.55 20.78 50.26
C ILE A 307 -11.00 21.30 50.38
N SER A 308 -11.61 21.11 51.55
CA SER A 308 -13.02 21.42 51.80
C SER A 308 -13.28 22.87 52.24
N SER A 309 -12.23 23.62 52.60
CA SER A 309 -12.35 24.99 53.13
C SER A 309 -11.54 26.01 52.31
N SER A 310 -12.15 27.16 52.02
CA SER A 310 -11.48 28.28 51.34
C SER A 310 -10.43 28.97 52.22
N SER A 311 -10.56 28.89 53.55
CA SER A 311 -9.55 29.41 54.48
C SER A 311 -8.29 28.54 54.48
N LEU A 312 -8.45 27.22 54.42
CA LEU A 312 -7.37 26.25 54.31
C LEU A 312 -6.59 26.43 53.00
N LEU A 313 -7.31 26.60 51.88
CA LEU A 313 -6.69 26.89 50.59
C LEU A 313 -5.88 28.20 50.63
N LYS A 314 -6.39 29.23 51.31
CA LYS A 314 -5.67 30.50 51.47
C LYS A 314 -4.40 30.33 52.32
N LYS A 315 -4.45 29.57 53.42
CA LYS A 315 -3.26 29.26 54.22
C LYS A 315 -2.22 28.50 53.39
N LEU A 316 -2.63 27.47 52.66
CA LEU A 316 -1.73 26.66 51.83
C LEU A 316 -1.00 27.48 50.74
N LEU A 317 -1.66 28.49 50.17
CA LEU A 317 -1.10 29.30 49.07
C LEU A 317 -0.21 30.45 49.52
N PHE A 318 -0.38 30.94 50.75
CA PHE A 318 0.24 32.19 51.21
C PHE A 318 1.06 32.03 52.49
N THR A 319 1.04 30.86 53.12
CA THR A 319 1.95 30.52 54.21
C THR A 319 3.15 29.77 53.63
N ASP A 320 4.36 30.13 54.07
CA ASP A 320 5.54 29.32 53.78
C ASP A 320 5.44 28.01 54.57
N ILE A 321 5.14 26.92 53.87
CA ILE A 321 4.97 25.60 54.48
C ILE A 321 6.29 25.03 55.01
N SER A 322 7.44 25.54 54.54
CA SER A 322 8.76 25.09 54.98
C SER A 322 9.13 25.61 56.37
N GLU A 323 8.48 26.68 56.82
CA GLU A 323 8.67 27.30 58.14
C GLU A 323 7.74 26.70 59.21
N LEU A 324 6.84 25.78 58.83
CA LEU A 324 5.93 25.11 59.76
C LEU A 324 6.64 24.00 60.53
N ASP A 325 6.40 23.90 61.84
CA ASP A 325 6.95 22.84 62.72
C ASP A 325 6.24 21.50 62.50
N LEU A 326 6.47 20.93 61.31
CA LEU A 326 5.92 19.65 60.86
C LEU A 326 6.88 18.48 61.15
N GLY A 327 8.08 18.76 61.67
CA GLY A 327 9.14 17.75 61.82
C GLY A 327 9.67 17.19 60.49
N VAL A 328 9.43 17.91 59.38
CA VAL A 328 9.83 17.50 58.03
C VAL A 328 11.20 18.10 57.70
N ASP A 329 12.12 17.25 57.24
CA ASP A 329 13.40 17.67 56.70
C ASP A 329 13.23 18.08 55.23
N TRP A 330 12.96 19.37 55.00
CA TRP A 330 12.71 19.94 53.68
C TRP A 330 13.91 19.87 52.72
N GLU A 331 15.13 19.73 53.24
CA GLU A 331 16.36 19.70 52.44
C GLU A 331 16.61 18.33 51.79
N ASN A 332 16.04 17.26 52.36
CA ASN A 332 16.29 15.87 51.94
C ASN A 332 15.06 15.15 51.35
N ILE A 333 14.03 15.89 50.94
CA ILE A 333 12.85 15.30 50.27
C ILE A 333 13.23 14.80 48.88
N ASN A 334 12.96 13.52 48.62
CA ASN A 334 13.06 12.98 47.27
C ASN A 334 11.79 13.34 46.49
N TRP A 335 11.83 14.45 45.75
CA TRP A 335 10.70 14.94 44.94
C TRP A 335 10.27 13.97 43.82
N GLU A 336 11.13 13.01 43.48
CA GLU A 336 10.83 11.93 42.52
C GLU A 336 10.11 10.74 43.18
N ASP A 337 10.08 10.64 44.52
CA ASP A 337 9.28 9.65 45.25
C ASP A 337 7.86 10.17 45.48
N ARG A 338 6.94 9.72 44.62
CA ARG A 338 5.53 10.11 44.66
C ARG A 338 4.85 9.74 45.98
N ALA A 339 5.16 8.59 46.57
CA ALA A 339 4.51 8.17 47.81
C ALA A 339 4.92 9.12 48.95
N GLN A 340 6.21 9.45 49.00
CA GLN A 340 6.74 10.44 49.94
C GLN A 340 6.09 11.81 49.76
N VAL A 341 6.06 12.35 48.53
CA VAL A 341 5.49 13.69 48.26
C VAL A 341 3.97 13.73 48.49
N THR A 342 3.24 12.66 48.15
CA THR A 342 1.78 12.60 48.37
C THR A 342 1.43 12.53 49.85
N THR A 343 2.18 11.76 50.64
CA THR A 343 2.01 11.68 52.10
C THR A 343 2.37 13.02 52.75
N LEU A 344 3.47 13.63 52.34
CA LEU A 344 3.92 14.93 52.85
C LEU A 344 2.87 16.03 52.61
N ILE A 345 2.33 16.15 51.40
CA ILE A 345 1.27 17.14 51.10
C ILE A 345 0.01 16.85 51.94
N ALA A 346 -0.31 15.58 52.18
CA ALA A 346 -1.45 15.24 53.03
C ALA A 346 -1.24 15.64 54.49
N GLU A 347 -0.02 15.49 55.03
CA GLU A 347 0.35 15.90 56.38
C GLU A 347 0.31 17.43 56.55
N VAL A 348 0.82 18.18 55.56
CA VAL A 348 0.73 19.65 55.54
C VAL A 348 -0.72 20.11 55.54
N ILE A 349 -1.57 19.50 54.71
CA ILE A 349 -3.01 19.83 54.64
C ILE A 349 -3.69 19.53 55.98
N GLU A 350 -3.40 18.40 56.61
CA GLU A 350 -3.99 17.99 57.89
C GLU A 350 -3.55 18.91 59.05
N PHE A 351 -2.28 19.33 59.06
CA PHE A 351 -1.78 20.27 60.06
C PHE A 351 -2.44 21.66 59.94
N LEU A 352 -2.61 22.15 58.71
CA LEU A 352 -3.24 23.44 58.42
C LEU A 352 -4.77 23.44 58.60
N ASP A 353 -5.40 22.27 58.59
CA ASP A 353 -6.84 22.13 58.88
C ASP A 353 -7.09 22.12 60.40
N ASN A 354 -6.13 21.60 61.17
CA ASN A 354 -6.19 21.52 62.63
C ASN A 354 -5.65 22.76 63.37
N ASN A 355 -4.95 23.68 62.68
CA ASN A 355 -4.42 24.96 63.19
C ASN A 355 -4.75 26.10 62.23
#